data_AF-A0A6B3GJ79-F1
#
_entry.id   AF-A0A6B3GJ79-F1
#
_cell.length_a   1.000
_cell.length_b   1.000
_cell.length_c   1.000
_cell.angle_alpha   90.00
_cell.angle_beta   90.00
_cell.angle_gamma   90.00
#
_symmetry.space_group_name_H-M   'P 1'
#
loop_
_entity.id
_entity.type
_entity.pdbx_description
1 polymer ?
#
loop_
_entity_poly.entity_id
_entity_poly.type
_entity_poly.pdbx_seq_one_letter_code
_entity_poly.pdbx_strand_id
1 'polypeptide(L)'
;EQAPDRRFGRAAERAESMLAELAARARREQALRGRLAGFFLRRSRELSGLREAGKFAGLHALRDRRRRLLLIGAQLHTQGVFTAADDVMFLDLPELRRVVETGADLRATITARRAEYERELRRPTVPVALLSDGTDVETLLPAPPSDGRTLTGMGASSGRVTGRARVVRDPSDAALEPGDILVAPTTDPGWTPLFL
;
A
#
# COMPACT_ATOMS: atom_id res chain seq x y z
N GLU A 1 17.31 -23.28 0.47
CA GLU A 1 16.37 -23.49 -0.66
C GLU A 1 15.25 -22.47 -0.75
N GLN A 2 14.85 -21.81 0.35
CA GLN A 2 13.78 -20.81 0.34
C GLN A 2 14.29 -19.37 0.18
N ALA A 3 15.59 -19.17 -0.11
CA ALA A 3 16.14 -17.82 -0.26
C ALA A 3 15.41 -17.02 -1.37
N PRO A 4 15.18 -15.70 -1.16
CA PRO A 4 14.33 -14.89 -2.04
C PRO A 4 14.79 -14.88 -3.52
N ASP A 5 16.08 -14.73 -3.73
CA ASP A 5 16.76 -14.76 -5.04
C ASP A 5 16.51 -16.08 -5.78
N ARG A 6 16.60 -17.22 -5.06
CA ARG A 6 16.37 -18.55 -5.63
C ARG A 6 14.89 -18.83 -5.90
N ARG A 7 13.97 -18.30 -5.08
CA ARG A 7 12.53 -18.39 -5.34
C ARG A 7 12.16 -17.58 -6.59
N PHE A 8 12.72 -16.37 -6.70
CA PHE A 8 12.54 -15.51 -7.87
C PHE A 8 13.09 -16.16 -9.15
N GLY A 9 14.31 -16.71 -9.11
CA GLY A 9 14.93 -17.41 -10.24
C GLY A 9 14.07 -18.59 -10.73
N ARG A 10 13.62 -19.47 -9.83
CA ARG A 10 12.74 -20.59 -10.18
C ARG A 10 11.39 -20.14 -10.73
N ALA A 11 10.81 -19.06 -10.20
CA ALA A 11 9.58 -18.49 -10.72
C ALA A 11 9.76 -17.94 -12.14
N ALA A 12 10.92 -17.30 -12.41
CA ALA A 12 11.26 -16.83 -13.74
C ALA A 12 11.43 -17.99 -14.73
N GLU A 13 12.17 -19.05 -14.37
CA GLU A 13 12.34 -20.25 -15.21
C GLU A 13 11.00 -20.91 -15.56
N ARG A 14 10.14 -21.12 -14.55
CA ARG A 14 8.78 -21.67 -14.76
C ARG A 14 7.92 -20.80 -15.66
N ALA A 15 8.06 -19.48 -15.55
CA ALA A 15 7.32 -18.55 -16.40
C ALA A 15 7.78 -18.64 -17.86
N GLU A 16 9.09 -18.72 -18.11
CA GLU A 16 9.64 -18.89 -19.46
C GLU A 16 9.20 -20.23 -20.08
N SER A 17 9.25 -21.32 -19.31
CA SER A 17 8.82 -22.64 -19.80
C SER A 17 7.33 -22.66 -20.16
N MET A 18 6.49 -22.07 -19.29
CA MET A 18 5.05 -21.97 -19.52
C MET A 18 4.73 -21.09 -20.74
N LEU A 19 5.45 -19.97 -20.92
CA LEU A 19 5.27 -19.12 -22.10
C LEU A 19 5.59 -19.87 -23.39
N ALA A 20 6.69 -20.63 -23.41
CA ALA A 20 7.07 -21.45 -24.55
C ALA A 20 6.01 -22.50 -24.88
N GLU A 21 5.48 -23.19 -23.85
CA GLU A 21 4.42 -24.19 -23.99
C GLU A 21 3.13 -23.58 -24.56
N LEU A 22 2.64 -22.48 -23.97
CA LEU A 22 1.43 -21.80 -24.41
C LEU A 22 1.56 -21.26 -25.84
N ALA A 23 2.71 -20.67 -26.18
CA ALA A 23 2.98 -20.19 -27.53
C ALA A 23 3.01 -21.34 -28.55
N ALA A 24 3.61 -22.48 -28.20
CA ALA A 24 3.64 -23.66 -29.07
C ALA A 24 2.22 -24.22 -29.28
N ARG A 25 1.42 -24.34 -28.21
CA ARG A 25 0.03 -24.80 -28.29
C ARG A 25 -0.82 -23.89 -29.17
N ALA A 26 -0.75 -22.57 -28.95
CA ALA A 26 -1.52 -21.60 -29.72
C ALA A 26 -1.13 -21.61 -31.21
N ARG A 27 0.15 -21.84 -31.55
CA ARG A 27 0.60 -21.96 -32.94
C ARG A 27 0.11 -23.23 -33.63
N ARG A 28 -0.01 -24.35 -32.89
CA ARG A 28 -0.56 -25.61 -33.43
C ARG A 28 -2.03 -25.45 -33.84
N GLU A 29 -2.79 -24.66 -33.11
CA GLU A 29 -4.20 -24.37 -33.44
C GLU A 29 -4.32 -23.32 -34.55
N GLN A 30 -3.57 -22.21 -34.46
CA GLN A 30 -3.62 -21.09 -35.40
C GLN A 30 -2.26 -20.37 -35.47
N ALA A 31 -1.51 -20.55 -36.57
CA ALA A 31 -0.12 -20.05 -36.67
C ALA A 31 0.03 -18.53 -36.45
N LEU A 32 -0.81 -17.70 -37.07
CA LEU A 32 -0.75 -16.23 -36.93
C LEU A 32 -1.14 -15.79 -35.51
N ARG A 33 -2.27 -16.29 -34.99
CA ARG A 33 -2.75 -15.97 -33.64
C ARG A 33 -1.78 -16.44 -32.56
N GLY A 34 -1.15 -17.60 -32.74
CA GLY A 34 -0.12 -18.11 -31.83
C GLY A 34 1.17 -17.28 -31.83
N ARG A 35 1.58 -16.70 -32.98
CA ARG A 35 2.70 -15.75 -33.03
C ARG A 35 2.38 -14.45 -32.28
N LEU A 36 1.17 -13.91 -32.49
CA LEU A 36 0.71 -12.71 -31.79
C LEU A 36 0.56 -12.95 -30.29
N ALA A 37 -0.04 -14.07 -29.87
CA ALA A 37 -0.17 -14.44 -28.46
C ALA A 37 1.21 -14.54 -27.79
N GLY A 38 2.17 -15.23 -28.40
CA GLY A 38 3.54 -15.30 -27.87
C GLY A 38 4.24 -13.93 -27.79
N PHE A 39 3.97 -13.02 -28.73
CA PHE A 39 4.46 -11.65 -28.66
C PHE A 39 3.85 -10.89 -27.47
N PHE A 40 2.52 -10.89 -27.34
CA PHE A 40 1.84 -10.18 -26.25
C PHE A 40 2.16 -10.75 -24.87
N LEU A 41 2.31 -12.08 -24.73
CA LEU A 41 2.73 -12.70 -23.47
C LEU A 41 4.12 -12.24 -23.03
N ARG A 42 5.09 -12.18 -23.97
CA ARG A 42 6.43 -11.64 -23.68
C ARG A 42 6.38 -10.17 -23.30
N ARG A 43 5.67 -9.35 -24.09
CA ARG A 43 5.53 -7.91 -23.80
C ARG A 43 4.84 -7.65 -22.47
N SER A 44 3.81 -8.42 -22.12
CA SER A 44 3.19 -8.33 -20.80
C SER A 44 4.21 -8.65 -19.71
N ARG A 45 4.95 -9.75 -19.81
CA ARG A 45 5.95 -10.11 -18.79
C ARG A 45 7.05 -9.07 -18.63
N GLU A 46 7.54 -8.50 -19.74
CA GLU A 46 8.57 -7.46 -19.74
C GLU A 46 8.07 -6.13 -19.16
N LEU A 47 6.80 -5.76 -19.42
CA LEU A 47 6.27 -4.43 -19.08
C LEU A 47 5.43 -4.40 -17.80
N SER A 48 4.87 -5.53 -17.35
CA SER A 48 3.96 -5.57 -16.20
C SER A 48 4.61 -5.05 -14.91
N GLY A 49 5.93 -5.16 -14.76
CA GLY A 49 6.66 -4.60 -13.62
C GLY A 49 6.67 -3.06 -13.59
N LEU A 50 6.53 -2.40 -14.75
CA LEU A 50 6.53 -0.94 -14.85
C LEU A 50 5.29 -0.30 -14.22
N ARG A 51 4.23 -1.08 -13.95
CA ARG A 51 3.01 -0.59 -13.29
C ARG A 51 3.29 0.05 -11.92
N GLU A 52 4.31 -0.43 -11.21
CA GLU A 52 4.69 0.09 -9.89
C GLU A 52 5.72 1.23 -9.97
N ALA A 53 6.38 1.41 -11.13
CA ALA A 53 7.49 2.34 -11.28
C ALA A 53 7.08 3.80 -11.05
N GLY A 54 5.89 4.20 -11.53
CA GLY A 54 5.37 5.56 -11.36
C GLY A 54 5.17 5.91 -9.89
N LYS A 55 4.53 5.01 -9.12
CA LYS A 55 4.34 5.16 -7.67
C LYS A 55 5.69 5.26 -6.96
N PHE A 56 6.61 4.34 -7.25
CA PHE A 56 7.94 4.30 -6.63
C PHE A 56 8.75 5.58 -6.91
N ALA A 57 8.75 6.07 -8.14
CA ALA A 57 9.43 7.32 -8.51
C ALA A 57 8.85 8.52 -7.73
N GLY A 58 7.53 8.59 -7.57
CA GLY A 58 6.86 9.66 -6.81
C GLY A 58 7.25 9.72 -5.34
N LEU A 59 7.56 8.58 -4.71
CA LEU A 59 7.94 8.52 -3.29
C LEU A 59 9.22 9.29 -2.97
N HIS A 60 10.16 9.39 -3.91
CA HIS A 60 11.42 10.13 -3.69
C HIS A 60 11.16 11.62 -3.49
N ALA A 61 10.33 12.21 -4.36
CA ALA A 61 9.94 13.61 -4.24
C ALA A 61 9.13 13.86 -2.97
N LEU A 62 8.23 12.93 -2.60
CA LEU A 62 7.46 13.03 -1.36
C LEU A 62 8.37 12.97 -0.12
N ARG A 63 9.36 12.07 -0.09
CA ARG A 63 10.35 11.95 0.97
C ARG A 63 11.16 13.23 1.14
N ASP A 64 11.66 13.79 0.04
CA ASP A 64 12.44 15.04 0.09
C ASP A 64 11.60 16.22 0.59
N ARG A 65 10.35 16.36 0.10
CA ARG A 65 9.41 17.39 0.59
C ARG A 65 9.13 17.23 2.08
N ARG A 66 8.82 16.01 2.55
CA ARG A 66 8.59 15.73 3.98
C ARG A 66 9.81 16.13 4.81
N ARG A 67 11.02 15.75 4.38
CA ARG A 67 12.26 16.12 5.07
C ARG A 67 12.40 17.63 5.20
N ARG A 68 12.20 18.38 4.12
CA ARG A 68 12.30 19.86 4.13
C ARG A 68 11.26 20.50 5.03
N LEU A 69 10.01 20.03 5.00
CA LEU A 69 8.95 20.52 5.89
C LEU A 69 9.32 20.30 7.35
N LEU A 70 9.80 19.12 7.72
CA LEU A 70 10.22 18.83 9.09
C LEU A 70 11.43 19.67 9.54
N LEU A 71 12.35 20.02 8.64
CA LEU A 71 13.43 20.95 8.96
C LEU A 71 12.91 22.36 9.24
N ILE A 72 11.95 22.84 8.44
CA ILE A 72 11.27 24.13 8.68
C ILE A 72 10.54 24.10 10.02
N GLY A 73 9.79 23.02 10.30
CA GLY A 73 9.09 22.85 11.56
C GLY A 73 10.03 22.83 12.78
N ALA A 74 11.18 22.16 12.67
CA ALA A 74 12.20 22.16 13.72
C ALA A 74 12.78 23.57 13.97
N GLN A 75 13.01 24.35 12.91
CA GLN A 75 13.44 25.74 13.04
C GLN A 75 12.38 26.61 13.73
N LEU A 76 11.12 26.52 13.30
CA LEU A 76 10.01 27.27 13.89
C LEU A 76 9.75 26.89 15.36
N HIS A 77 9.96 25.62 15.70
CA HIS A 77 9.92 25.16 17.09
C HIS A 77 11.03 25.79 17.94
N THR A 78 12.26 25.83 17.40
CA THR A 78 13.41 26.46 18.09
C THR A 78 13.19 27.95 18.33
N GLN A 79 12.46 28.61 17.43
CA GLN A 79 12.07 30.01 17.55
C GLN A 79 10.87 30.24 18.49
N GLY A 80 10.27 29.18 19.07
CA GLY A 80 9.11 29.27 19.95
C GLY A 80 7.78 29.52 19.23
N VAL A 81 7.76 29.49 17.90
CA VAL A 81 6.55 29.66 17.08
C VAL A 81 5.68 28.40 17.14
N PHE A 82 6.32 27.23 17.05
CA PHE A 82 5.66 25.92 17.18
C PHE A 82 5.94 25.24 18.51
N THR A 83 4.98 24.44 18.97
CA THR A 83 5.13 23.65 20.21
C THR A 83 5.91 22.37 19.95
N ALA A 84 5.81 21.81 18.75
CA ALA A 84 6.61 20.66 18.30
C ALA A 84 7.04 20.81 16.83
N ALA A 85 8.13 20.14 16.45
CA ALA A 85 8.66 20.23 15.08
C ALA A 85 7.72 19.63 14.03
N ASP A 86 6.90 18.64 14.39
CA ASP A 86 5.93 18.00 13.50
C ASP A 86 4.62 18.79 13.35
N ASP A 87 4.45 19.90 14.08
CA ASP A 87 3.30 20.82 13.93
C ASP A 87 3.14 21.34 12.51
N VAL A 88 4.26 21.44 11.77
CA VAL A 88 4.30 21.80 10.35
C VAL A 88 3.41 20.89 9.48
N MET A 89 3.17 19.64 9.90
CA MET A 89 2.37 18.67 9.16
C MET A 89 0.85 18.93 9.27
N PHE A 90 0.43 19.86 10.13
CA PHE A 90 -0.97 20.24 10.34
C PHE A 90 -1.34 21.56 9.67
N LEU A 91 -0.43 22.13 8.88
CA LEU A 91 -0.65 23.32 8.07
C LEU A 91 -0.59 23.00 6.59
N ASP A 92 -1.38 23.70 5.78
CA ASP A 92 -1.18 23.73 4.35
C ASP A 92 -0.02 24.66 3.95
N LEU A 93 0.41 24.60 2.69
CA LEU A 93 1.55 25.41 2.23
C LEU A 93 1.29 26.93 2.32
N PRO A 94 0.11 27.46 1.94
CA PRO A 94 -0.22 28.87 2.17
C PRO A 94 -0.18 29.31 3.64
N GLU A 95 -0.70 28.50 4.57
CA GLU A 95 -0.68 28.75 6.00
C GLU A 95 0.75 28.76 6.54
N LEU A 96 1.57 27.76 6.17
CA LEU A 96 2.98 27.72 6.55
C LEU A 96 3.75 28.94 6.04
N ARG A 97 3.49 29.37 4.79
CA ARG A 97 4.08 30.62 4.26
C ARG A 97 3.70 31.82 5.11
N ARG A 98 2.43 31.94 5.50
CA ARG A 98 1.96 33.04 6.37
C ARG A 98 2.67 33.04 7.73
N VAL A 99 2.88 31.87 8.34
CA VAL A 99 3.64 31.74 9.58
C VAL A 99 5.08 32.26 9.38
N VAL A 100 5.74 31.87 8.29
CA VAL A 100 7.13 32.24 8.01
C VAL A 100 7.29 33.71 7.62
N GLU A 101 6.38 34.25 6.79
CA GLU A 101 6.49 35.59 6.22
C GLU A 101 5.97 36.67 7.18
N THR A 102 4.89 36.39 7.92
CA THR A 102 4.21 37.40 8.75
C THR A 102 4.26 37.07 10.25
N GLY A 103 4.79 35.92 10.66
CA GLY A 103 4.77 35.49 12.06
C GLY A 103 3.36 35.15 12.57
N ALA A 104 2.44 34.77 11.69
CA ALA A 104 1.07 34.46 12.08
C ALA A 104 1.02 33.31 13.12
N ASP A 105 0.25 33.50 14.19
CA ASP A 105 0.03 32.45 15.19
C ASP A 105 -1.11 31.53 14.74
N LEU A 106 -0.76 30.30 14.36
CA LEU A 106 -1.71 29.26 13.95
C LEU A 106 -1.76 28.08 14.94
N ARG A 107 -1.28 28.25 16.18
CA ARG A 107 -1.24 27.17 17.18
C ARG A 107 -2.61 26.58 17.49
N ALA A 108 -3.66 27.41 17.51
CA ALA A 108 -5.03 26.94 17.69
C ALA A 108 -5.49 26.02 16.53
N THR A 109 -5.19 26.40 15.28
CA THR A 109 -5.50 25.59 14.09
C THR A 109 -4.75 24.26 14.10
N ILE A 110 -3.45 24.29 14.41
CA ILE A 110 -2.62 23.09 14.54
C ILE A 110 -3.19 22.16 15.60
N THR A 111 -3.51 22.69 16.78
CA THR A 111 -4.08 21.91 17.90
C THR A 111 -5.40 21.26 17.50
N ALA A 112 -6.31 22.00 16.87
CA ALA A 112 -7.59 21.48 16.41
C ALA A 112 -7.42 20.35 15.37
N ARG A 113 -6.56 20.55 14.37
CA ARG A 113 -6.29 19.55 13.32
C ARG A 113 -5.55 18.32 13.86
N ARG A 114 -4.66 18.48 14.84
CA ARG A 114 -4.01 17.35 15.52
C ARG A 114 -5.02 16.51 16.30
N ALA A 115 -5.90 17.15 17.05
CA ALA A 115 -6.96 16.44 17.78
C ALA A 115 -7.91 15.69 16.83
N GLU A 116 -8.24 16.28 15.69
CA GLU A 116 -8.99 15.61 14.62
C GLU A 116 -8.24 14.42 14.04
N TYR A 117 -6.98 14.59 13.66
CA TYR A 117 -6.15 13.52 13.13
C TYR A 117 -6.05 12.34 14.11
N GLU A 118 -5.80 12.60 15.39
CA GLU A 118 -5.75 11.55 16.42
C GLU A 118 -7.08 10.83 16.60
N ARG A 119 -8.19 11.55 16.47
CA ARG A 119 -9.54 10.95 16.48
C ARG A 119 -9.74 10.04 15.28
N GLU A 120 -9.40 10.48 14.08
CA GLU A 120 -9.56 9.69 12.86
C GLU A 120 -8.61 8.48 12.82
N LEU A 121 -7.42 8.56 13.43
CA LEU A 121 -6.52 7.40 13.57
C LEU A 121 -7.14 6.23 14.36
N ARG A 122 -8.15 6.50 15.20
CA ARG A 122 -8.87 5.46 15.96
C ARG A 122 -10.03 4.86 15.17
N ARG A 123 -10.33 5.36 13.98
CA ARG A 123 -11.42 4.85 13.14
C ARG A 123 -11.07 3.44 12.63
N PRO A 124 -11.92 2.43 12.88
CA PRO A 124 -11.62 1.04 12.50
C PRO A 124 -11.79 0.78 11.00
N THR A 125 -12.69 1.51 10.34
CA THR A 125 -13.03 1.31 8.93
C THR A 125 -13.25 2.65 8.24
N VAL A 126 -12.74 2.79 7.01
CA VAL A 126 -13.01 3.94 6.14
C VAL A 126 -13.95 3.45 5.03
N PRO A 127 -15.14 4.05 4.87
CA PRO A 127 -16.07 3.68 3.81
C PRO A 127 -15.42 3.76 2.43
N VAL A 128 -15.65 2.76 1.59
CA VAL A 128 -15.15 2.76 0.20
C VAL A 128 -15.91 3.80 -0.65
N ALA A 129 -17.18 4.04 -0.34
CA ALA A 129 -18.00 5.05 -0.99
C ALA A 129 -18.93 5.73 0.02
N LEU A 130 -18.99 7.06 -0.06
CA LEU A 130 -19.91 7.89 0.70
C LEU A 130 -20.78 8.68 -0.27
N LEU A 131 -22.08 8.72 0.01
CA LEU A 131 -23.00 9.62 -0.66
C LEU A 131 -22.83 11.05 -0.12
N SER A 132 -23.33 12.05 -0.85
CA SER A 132 -23.21 13.47 -0.47
C SER A 132 -23.86 13.82 0.87
N ASP A 133 -24.79 12.99 1.35
CA ASP A 133 -25.45 13.12 2.65
C ASP A 133 -24.69 12.41 3.79
N GLY A 134 -23.54 11.80 3.49
CA GLY A 134 -22.71 11.06 4.44
C GLY A 134 -23.09 9.58 4.60
N THR A 135 -24.04 9.07 3.81
CA THR A 135 -24.41 7.64 3.86
C THR A 135 -23.27 6.77 3.34
N ASP A 136 -22.82 5.83 4.17
CA ASP A 136 -21.90 4.76 3.78
C ASP A 136 -22.65 3.71 2.96
N VAL A 137 -22.25 3.55 1.70
CA VAL A 137 -22.90 2.63 0.76
C VAL A 137 -22.79 1.17 1.23
N GLU A 138 -21.73 0.80 1.95
CA GLU A 138 -21.54 -0.57 2.43
C GLU A 138 -22.59 -0.96 3.48
N THR A 139 -23.12 0.02 4.24
CA THR A 139 -24.17 -0.23 5.24
C THR A 139 -25.53 -0.56 4.62
N LEU A 140 -25.71 -0.28 3.33
CA LEU A 140 -26.92 -0.60 2.57
C LEU A 140 -26.89 -2.03 2.01
N LEU A 141 -25.73 -2.69 2.00
CA LEU A 141 -25.58 -4.04 1.49
C LEU A 141 -26.03 -5.06 2.56
N PRO A 142 -26.72 -6.14 2.17
CA PRO A 142 -27.07 -7.19 3.10
C PRO A 142 -25.79 -7.83 3.67
N ALA A 143 -25.78 -8.03 4.99
CA ALA A 143 -24.68 -8.69 5.66
C ALA A 143 -24.52 -10.13 5.11
N PRO A 144 -23.28 -10.57 4.83
CA PRO A 144 -23.05 -11.95 4.43
C PRO A 144 -23.48 -12.90 5.56
N PRO A 145 -24.02 -14.09 5.23
CA PRO A 145 -24.39 -15.08 6.23
C PRO A 145 -23.15 -15.47 7.05
N SER A 146 -23.29 -15.50 8.37
CA SER A 146 -22.21 -15.80 9.31
C SER A 146 -22.68 -16.81 10.35
N ASP A 147 -21.82 -17.78 10.65
CA ASP A 147 -21.97 -18.74 11.74
C ASP A 147 -21.27 -18.27 13.03
N GLY A 148 -20.72 -17.05 13.04
CA GLY A 148 -19.94 -16.48 14.13
C GLY A 148 -18.55 -17.09 14.33
N ARG A 149 -18.15 -18.07 13.51
CA ARG A 149 -16.88 -18.81 13.62
C ARG A 149 -16.00 -18.65 12.39
N THR A 150 -16.61 -18.37 11.25
CA THR A 150 -15.95 -18.26 9.96
C THR A 150 -15.89 -16.81 9.52
N LEU A 151 -14.66 -16.32 9.29
CA LEU A 151 -14.44 -15.02 8.64
C LEU A 151 -14.40 -15.23 7.12
N THR A 152 -15.27 -14.53 6.40
CA THR A 152 -15.36 -14.58 4.93
C THR A 152 -14.84 -13.30 4.30
N GLY A 153 -14.23 -13.42 3.11
CA GLY A 153 -13.73 -12.27 2.37
C GLY A 153 -13.50 -12.60 0.89
N MET A 154 -12.83 -11.71 0.18
CA MET A 154 -12.49 -11.91 -1.23
C MET A 154 -11.21 -12.76 -1.35
N GLY A 155 -11.30 -13.88 -2.07
CA GLY A 155 -10.14 -14.73 -2.35
C GLY A 155 -9.19 -14.09 -3.37
N ALA A 156 -7.94 -13.86 -2.99
CA ALA A 156 -6.91 -13.30 -3.88
C ALA A 156 -6.08 -14.37 -4.62
N SER A 157 -5.98 -15.58 -4.07
CA SER A 157 -5.22 -16.69 -4.64
C SER A 157 -5.92 -18.01 -4.33
N SER A 158 -5.83 -18.98 -5.25
CA SER A 158 -6.41 -20.31 -5.06
C SER A 158 -5.51 -21.18 -4.18
N GLY A 159 -6.13 -21.94 -3.28
CA GLY A 159 -5.42 -22.85 -2.40
C GLY A 159 -6.12 -23.00 -1.04
N ARG A 160 -5.68 -23.99 -0.26
CA ARG A 160 -6.11 -24.21 1.12
C ARG A 160 -4.88 -24.54 1.95
N VAL A 161 -4.72 -23.86 3.08
CA VAL A 161 -3.62 -24.08 4.02
C VAL A 161 -4.15 -23.95 5.45
N THR A 162 -3.46 -24.60 6.39
CA THR A 162 -3.70 -24.44 7.82
C THR A 162 -2.36 -24.13 8.47
N GLY A 163 -2.34 -23.12 9.34
CA GLY A 163 -1.14 -22.60 9.95
C GLY A 163 -1.48 -21.65 11.09
N ARG A 164 -0.46 -21.21 11.82
CA ARG A 164 -0.64 -20.28 12.94
C ARG A 164 -0.94 -18.88 12.40
N ALA A 165 -2.06 -18.30 12.80
CA ALA A 165 -2.36 -16.91 12.47
C ALA A 165 -1.44 -15.95 13.24
N ARG A 166 -0.74 -15.07 12.54
CA ARG A 166 0.05 -13.98 13.11
C ARG A 166 -0.57 -12.64 12.72
N VAL A 167 -1.14 -11.97 13.71
CA VAL A 167 -1.72 -10.63 13.52
C VAL A 167 -0.59 -9.60 13.62
N VAL A 168 -0.28 -8.94 12.52
CA VAL A 168 0.78 -7.94 12.40
C VAL A 168 0.18 -6.61 11.98
N ARG A 169 0.49 -5.55 12.72
CA ARG A 169 0.00 -4.18 12.42
C ARG A 169 1.08 -3.29 11.80
N ASP A 170 2.35 -3.58 12.10
CA ASP A 170 3.52 -2.89 11.55
C ASP A 170 4.51 -3.95 11.06
N PRO A 171 4.94 -3.91 9.77
CA PRO A 171 5.89 -4.87 9.24
C PRO A 171 7.32 -4.71 9.79
N SER A 172 7.65 -3.57 10.39
CA SER A 172 9.03 -3.22 10.82
C SER A 172 9.55 -4.12 11.92
N ASP A 173 8.68 -4.57 12.83
CA ASP A 173 9.01 -5.41 13.98
C ASP A 173 8.45 -6.84 13.85
N ALA A 174 8.00 -7.21 12.66
CA ALA A 174 7.32 -8.47 12.44
C ALA A 174 8.31 -9.62 12.15
N ALA A 175 8.25 -10.66 12.98
CA ALA A 175 8.89 -11.94 12.70
C ALA A 175 7.84 -12.97 12.26
N LEU A 176 8.05 -13.56 11.08
CA LEU A 176 7.24 -14.66 10.56
C LEU A 176 8.12 -15.90 10.40
N GLU A 177 7.58 -17.04 10.79
CA GLU A 177 8.17 -18.35 10.58
C GLU A 177 7.53 -19.04 9.38
N PRO A 178 8.25 -19.94 8.68
CA PRO A 178 7.65 -20.76 7.64
C PRO A 178 6.41 -21.52 8.13
N GLY A 179 5.27 -21.35 7.45
CA GLY A 179 3.99 -21.97 7.82
C GLY A 179 3.04 -21.08 8.62
N ASP A 180 3.48 -19.89 9.03
CA ASP A 180 2.60 -18.87 9.58
C ASP A 180 1.66 -18.28 8.52
N ILE A 181 0.46 -17.88 8.96
CA ILE A 181 -0.52 -17.14 8.17
C ILE A 181 -0.50 -15.68 8.64
N LEU A 182 0.04 -14.78 7.81
CA LEU A 182 0.02 -13.35 8.07
C LEU A 182 -1.41 -12.80 8.00
N VAL A 183 -1.82 -12.11 9.07
CA VAL A 183 -3.07 -11.36 9.14
C VAL A 183 -2.71 -9.89 9.41
N ALA A 184 -2.98 -9.02 8.44
CA ALA A 184 -2.68 -7.60 8.54
C ALA A 184 -3.91 -6.74 8.15
N PRO A 185 -4.07 -5.52 8.69
CA PRO A 185 -5.15 -4.63 8.28
C PRO A 185 -5.08 -4.24 6.80
N THR A 186 -3.87 -4.02 6.29
CA THR A 186 -3.58 -3.73 4.89
C THR A 186 -2.14 -4.16 4.58
N THR A 187 -1.87 -4.49 3.32
CA THR A 187 -0.52 -4.87 2.85
C THR A 187 -0.14 -3.99 1.66
N ASP A 188 1.01 -3.34 1.76
CA ASP A 188 1.61 -2.55 0.68
C ASP A 188 2.98 -3.13 0.27
N PRO A 189 3.69 -2.57 -0.74
CA PRO A 189 5.00 -3.08 -1.14
C PRO A 189 6.04 -3.16 -0.01
N GLY A 190 5.92 -2.36 1.05
CA GLY A 190 6.79 -2.42 2.24
C GLY A 190 6.63 -3.73 3.03
N TRP A 191 5.54 -4.46 2.85
CA TRP A 191 5.32 -5.77 3.47
C TRP A 191 5.98 -6.91 2.68
N THR A 192 6.33 -6.69 1.41
CA THR A 192 6.86 -7.76 0.52
C THR A 192 8.05 -8.55 1.09
N PRO A 193 8.98 -7.97 1.88
CA PRO A 193 10.07 -8.74 2.49
C PRO A 193 9.60 -9.85 3.44
N LEU A 194 8.41 -9.71 4.04
CA LEU A 194 7.85 -10.71 4.96
C LEU A 194 7.33 -11.97 4.25
N PHE A 195 7.16 -11.92 2.92
CA PHE A 195 6.65 -13.04 2.12
C PHE A 195 7.75 -13.86 1.44
N LEU A 196 9.00 -13.40 1.52
CA LEU A 196 10.12 -13.90 0.73
C LEU A 196 10.89 -15.03 1.43
#